data_AF-A0A847ZV65-F1
#
_entry.id   AF-A0A847ZV65-F1
#
_cell.length_a   1.000
_cell.length_b   1.000
_cell.length_c   1.000
_cell.angle_alpha   90.00
_cell.angle_beta   90.00
_cell.angle_gamma   90.00
#
_symmetry.space_group_name_H-M   'P 1'
#
loop_
_entity.id
_entity.type
_entity.pdbx_description
1 polymer ?
#
loop_
_entity_poly.entity_id
_entity_poly.type
_entity_poly.pdbx_seq_one_letter_code
_entity_poly.pdbx_strand_id
1 'polypeptide(L)'
;MTVSIQIILGVALALALGLVLVRRMRSKQRLAAEAVETLFSEVEPLLENAERTPGESMGSWKLMGRYGGHVFQFKTIVDTLAVRKLPSLWLLVTLPEPTGLAATFDLMMRPAGPTTFSNFDFLQQTLATPPGFPPEAVLRSDVAGAVPPVDAVRPLLPI
;
A
#
# COMPACT_ATOMS: atom_id res chain seq x y z
N MET A 1 34.51 -30.52 -40.15
CA MET A 1 34.16 -30.12 -38.77
C MET A 1 32.88 -30.82 -38.36
N THR A 2 32.97 -31.95 -37.66
CA THR A 2 31.80 -32.63 -37.08
C THR A 2 31.49 -31.95 -35.75
N VAL A 3 30.41 -31.19 -35.68
CA VAL A 3 29.92 -30.65 -34.40
C VAL A 3 29.47 -31.84 -33.55
N SER A 4 30.09 -32.02 -32.37
CA SER A 4 29.74 -33.11 -31.45
C SER A 4 28.26 -33.03 -31.09
N ILE A 5 27.56 -34.17 -31.17
CA ILE A 5 26.12 -34.29 -30.91
C ILE A 5 25.75 -33.74 -29.51
N GLN A 6 26.68 -33.85 -28.55
CA GLN A 6 26.57 -33.28 -27.20
C GLN A 6 26.41 -31.76 -27.19
N ILE A 7 27.09 -31.05 -28.10
CA ILE A 7 26.99 -29.59 -28.22
C ILE A 7 25.59 -29.22 -28.73
N ILE A 8 25.08 -29.94 -29.74
CA ILE A 8 23.74 -29.72 -30.30
C ILE A 8 22.67 -29.95 -29.23
N LEU A 9 22.77 -31.06 -28.48
CA LEU A 9 21.87 -31.38 -27.37
C LEU A 9 21.95 -30.35 -26.23
N GLY A 10 23.15 -29.91 -25.86
CA GLY A 10 23.35 -28.89 -24.84
C GLY A 10 22.72 -27.55 -25.21
N VAL A 11 22.91 -27.10 -26.47
CA VAL A 11 22.30 -25.87 -26.99
C VAL A 11 20.78 -26.00 -27.04
N ALA A 12 20.25 -27.13 -27.53
CA ALA A 12 18.81 -27.36 -27.57
C ALA A 12 18.18 -27.32 -26.17
N LEU A 13 18.82 -27.94 -25.18
CA LEU A 13 18.35 -27.93 -23.79
C LEU A 13 18.39 -26.52 -23.19
N ALA A 14 19.47 -25.77 -23.42
CA ALA A 14 19.60 -24.40 -22.95
C ALA A 14 18.52 -23.47 -23.56
N LEU A 15 18.25 -23.61 -24.86
CA LEU A 15 17.19 -22.87 -25.54
C LEU A 15 15.80 -23.26 -25.02
N ALA A 16 15.55 -24.55 -24.81
CA ALA A 16 14.28 -25.02 -24.24
C ALA A 16 14.07 -24.48 -22.82
N LEU A 17 15.11 -24.52 -21.96
CA LEU A 17 15.06 -23.99 -20.61
C LEU A 17 14.85 -22.46 -20.62
N GLY A 18 15.58 -21.74 -21.47
CA GLY A 18 15.40 -20.30 -21.66
C GLY A 18 13.98 -19.94 -22.10
N LEU A 19 13.42 -20.67 -23.05
CA LEU A 19 12.04 -20.48 -23.51
C LEU A 19 11.01 -20.72 -22.40
N VAL A 20 11.19 -21.78 -21.60
CA VAL A 20 10.33 -22.10 -20.46
C VAL A 20 10.39 -21.01 -19.39
N LEU A 21 11.59 -20.52 -19.06
CA LEU A 21 11.78 -19.43 -18.10
C LEU A 21 11.13 -18.14 -18.58
N VAL A 22 11.36 -17.73 -19.83
CA VAL A 22 10.72 -16.55 -20.44
C VAL A 22 9.20 -16.67 -20.42
N ARG A 23 8.65 -17.83 -20.79
CA ARG A 23 7.19 -18.07 -20.73
C ARG A 23 6.63 -17.96 -19.32
N ARG A 24 7.30 -18.57 -18.33
CA ARG A 24 6.89 -18.48 -16.93
C ARG A 24 6.96 -17.05 -16.40
N MET A 25 8.01 -16.30 -16.73
CA MET A 25 8.15 -14.91 -16.34
C MET A 25 7.04 -14.04 -16.96
N ARG A 26 6.79 -14.19 -18.26
CA ARG A 26 5.71 -13.46 -18.95
C ARG A 26 4.33 -13.79 -18.39
N SER A 27 4.06 -15.07 -18.10
CA SER A 27 2.79 -15.47 -17.51
C SER A 27 2.60 -14.87 -16.11
N LYS A 28 3.65 -14.86 -15.27
CA LYS A 28 3.60 -14.22 -13.96
C LYS A 28 3.42 -12.70 -14.07
N GLN A 29 4.11 -12.06 -15.01
CA GLN A 29 3.95 -10.63 -15.28
C GLN A 29 2.54 -10.28 -15.72
N ARG A 30 1.93 -11.12 -16.58
CA ARG A 30 0.55 -10.93 -17.04
C ARG A 30 -0.45 -11.06 -15.89
N LEU A 31 -0.34 -12.12 -15.09
CA LEU A 31 -1.21 -12.31 -13.93
C LEU A 31 -1.05 -11.17 -12.90
N ALA A 32 0.18 -10.68 -12.71
CA ALA A 32 0.43 -9.53 -11.85
C ALA A 32 -0.21 -8.25 -12.42
N ALA A 33 -0.15 -8.03 -13.74
CA ALA A 33 -0.80 -6.89 -14.38
C ALA A 33 -2.34 -6.96 -14.27
N GLU A 34 -2.93 -8.15 -14.50
CA GLU A 34 -4.38 -8.38 -14.35
C GLU A 34 -4.85 -8.18 -12.90
N ALA A 35 -4.03 -8.59 -11.92
CA ALA A 35 -4.33 -8.37 -10.50
C ALA A 35 -4.36 -6.87 -10.14
N VAL A 36 -3.48 -6.07 -10.75
CA VAL A 36 -3.40 -4.62 -10.53
C VAL A 36 -4.59 -3.90 -11.17
N GLU A 37 -4.96 -4.30 -12.38
CA GLU A 37 -6.18 -3.82 -13.04
C GLU A 37 -7.40 -4.05 -12.14
N THR A 38 -7.51 -5.27 -11.60
CA THR A 38 -8.61 -5.63 -10.71
C THR A 38 -8.59 -4.81 -9.40
N LEU A 39 -7.40 -4.58 -8.84
CA LEU A 39 -7.24 -3.94 -7.53
C LEU A 39 -7.87 -2.54 -7.45
N PHE A 40 -7.75 -1.74 -8.50
CA PHE A 40 -8.26 -0.36 -8.55
C PHE A 40 -9.52 -0.19 -9.39
N SER A 41 -10.00 -1.26 -10.04
CA SER A 41 -11.11 -1.22 -11.01
C SER A 41 -12.37 -0.51 -10.51
N GLU A 42 -12.71 -0.65 -9.23
CA GLU A 42 -13.91 -0.04 -8.64
C GLU A 42 -13.71 1.43 -8.26
N VAL A 43 -12.48 1.86 -7.99
CA VAL A 43 -12.16 3.21 -7.49
C VAL A 43 -11.71 4.14 -8.61
N GLU A 44 -10.97 3.61 -9.59
CA GLU A 44 -10.45 4.37 -10.73
C GLU A 44 -11.54 5.15 -11.48
N PRO A 45 -12.75 4.61 -11.75
CA PRO A 45 -13.84 5.36 -12.39
C PRO A 45 -14.41 6.49 -11.55
N LEU A 46 -14.19 6.48 -10.23
CA LEU A 46 -14.64 7.54 -9.33
C LEU A 46 -13.70 8.75 -9.35
N LEU A 47 -12.48 8.60 -9.88
CA LEU A 47 -11.45 9.63 -9.88
C LEU A 47 -11.38 10.35 -11.24
N GLU A 48 -11.39 11.67 -11.21
CA GLU A 48 -11.03 12.49 -12.37
C GLU A 48 -9.52 12.42 -12.63
N ASN A 49 -9.13 12.26 -13.90
CA ASN A 49 -7.73 12.17 -14.33
C ASN A 49 -6.95 11.10 -13.56
N ALA A 50 -7.57 9.92 -13.40
CA ALA A 50 -6.96 8.81 -12.71
C ALA A 50 -5.67 8.34 -13.42
N GLU A 51 -4.57 8.26 -12.68
CA GLU A 51 -3.27 7.82 -13.19
C GLU A 51 -2.70 6.72 -12.28
N ARG A 52 -2.37 5.57 -12.89
CA ARG A 52 -1.75 4.43 -12.21
C ARG A 52 -0.26 4.37 -12.54
N THR A 53 0.57 4.25 -11.51
CA THR A 53 2.03 4.14 -11.66
C THR A 53 2.60 3.04 -10.75
N PRO A 54 3.72 2.40 -11.13
CA PRO A 54 4.44 1.52 -10.21
C PRO A 54 4.88 2.27 -8.94
N GLY A 55 4.77 1.61 -7.79
CA GLY A 55 5.26 2.11 -6.52
C GLY A 55 6.77 1.96 -6.34
N GLU A 56 7.28 2.36 -5.18
CA GLU A 56 8.72 2.37 -4.87
C GLU A 56 9.28 0.98 -4.55
N SER A 57 8.41 0.00 -4.29
CA SER A 57 8.79 -1.37 -3.92
C SER A 57 8.28 -2.34 -4.96
N MET A 58 8.98 -3.47 -5.13
CA MET A 58 8.56 -4.46 -6.11
C MET A 58 7.15 -4.99 -5.76
N GLY A 59 6.23 -4.86 -6.71
CA GLY A 59 4.83 -5.28 -6.53
C GLY A 59 3.94 -4.24 -5.85
N SER A 60 4.46 -3.08 -5.45
CA SER A 60 3.61 -1.97 -5.03
C SER A 60 3.18 -1.10 -6.22
N TRP A 61 2.02 -0.48 -6.09
CA TRP A 61 1.37 0.36 -7.07
C TRP A 61 0.79 1.61 -6.41
N LYS A 62 0.68 2.66 -7.22
CA LYS A 62 0.05 3.92 -6.86
C LYS A 62 -1.07 4.23 -7.84
N LEU A 63 -2.16 4.77 -7.33
CA LEU A 63 -3.23 5.39 -8.10
C LEU A 63 -3.39 6.82 -7.59
N MET A 64 -3.36 7.79 -8.49
CA MET A 64 -3.63 9.18 -8.19
C MET A 64 -4.85 9.65 -8.98
N GLY A 65 -5.58 10.62 -8.45
CA GLY A 65 -6.67 11.25 -9.17
C GLY A 65 -7.38 12.29 -8.32
N ARG A 66 -8.38 12.95 -8.89
CA ARG A 66 -9.17 13.96 -8.18
C ARG A 66 -10.57 13.44 -7.85
N TYR A 67 -11.05 13.73 -6.66
CA TYR A 67 -12.42 13.43 -6.24
C TYR A 67 -12.95 14.60 -5.41
N GLY A 68 -14.13 15.12 -5.75
CA GLY A 68 -14.73 16.25 -5.03
C GLY A 68 -13.85 17.50 -4.98
N GLY A 69 -13.04 17.76 -6.02
CA GLY A 69 -12.12 18.91 -6.06
C GLY A 69 -10.78 18.71 -5.35
N HIS A 70 -10.56 17.56 -4.71
CA HIS A 70 -9.35 17.24 -3.96
C HIS A 70 -8.51 16.18 -4.66
N VAL A 71 -7.19 16.24 -4.49
CA VAL A 71 -6.27 15.21 -5.00
C VAL A 71 -6.16 14.09 -3.98
N PHE A 72 -6.32 12.84 -4.42
CA PHE A 72 -6.09 11.66 -3.61
C PHE A 72 -4.95 10.83 -4.20
N GLN A 73 -4.15 10.25 -3.32
CA GLN A 73 -3.15 9.25 -3.65
C GLN A 73 -3.45 7.96 -2.89
N PHE A 74 -3.61 6.87 -3.63
CA PHE A 74 -3.76 5.52 -3.12
C PHE A 74 -2.45 4.78 -3.39
N LYS A 75 -1.90 4.11 -2.39
CA LYS A 75 -0.64 3.36 -2.50
C LYS A 75 -0.81 2.01 -1.83
N THR A 76 -0.47 0.96 -2.55
CA THR A 76 -0.37 -0.36 -1.93
C THR A 76 0.95 -0.50 -1.18
N ILE A 77 0.92 -1.08 0.01
CA ILE A 77 2.12 -1.44 0.74
C ILE A 77 2.16 -2.96 0.83
N VAL A 78 3.22 -3.54 0.28
CA VAL A 78 3.46 -4.98 0.32
C VAL A 78 4.21 -5.29 1.61
N ASP A 79 3.54 -5.95 2.55
CA ASP A 79 4.20 -6.45 3.75
C ASP A 79 4.91 -7.77 3.45
N THR A 80 6.25 -7.72 3.42
CA THR A 80 7.10 -8.89 3.13
C THR A 80 7.67 -9.54 4.38
N LEU A 81 7.13 -9.26 5.58
CA LEU A 81 7.62 -9.84 6.83
C LEU A 81 7.41 -11.36 6.90
N ALA A 82 8.52 -12.07 6.67
CA ALA A 82 8.76 -13.50 6.82
C ALA A 82 7.88 -14.44 5.95
N VAL A 83 8.55 -15.41 5.32
CA VAL A 83 8.07 -16.42 4.36
C VAL A 83 6.90 -17.31 4.85
N ARG A 84 6.30 -17.02 6.02
CA ARG A 84 5.27 -17.82 6.69
C ARG A 84 3.87 -17.19 6.72
N LYS A 85 3.68 -15.95 6.25
CA LYS A 85 2.33 -15.37 6.08
C LYS A 85 2.12 -14.97 4.62
N LEU A 86 0.87 -15.12 4.15
CA LEU A 86 0.44 -14.51 2.90
C LEU A 86 0.77 -13.01 2.97
N PRO A 87 1.39 -12.42 1.93
CA PRO A 87 1.67 -10.99 1.94
C PRO A 87 0.36 -10.22 2.13
N SER A 88 0.26 -9.48 3.23
CA SER A 88 -0.85 -8.58 3.45
C SER A 88 -0.64 -7.37 2.54
N LEU A 89 -1.60 -7.13 1.66
CA LEU A 89 -1.64 -5.90 0.88
C LEU A 89 -2.34 -4.84 1.74
N TRP A 90 -1.56 -3.91 2.26
CA TRP A 90 -2.11 -2.74 2.94
C TRP A 90 -2.40 -1.65 1.91
N LEU A 91 -3.42 -0.84 2.17
CA LEU A 91 -3.74 0.33 1.35
C LEU A 91 -3.50 1.59 2.17
N LEU A 92 -2.63 2.45 1.67
CA LEU A 92 -2.43 3.80 2.17
C LEU A 92 -3.20 4.78 1.28
N VAL A 93 -4.10 5.56 1.88
CA VAL A 93 -4.83 6.63 1.21
C VAL A 93 -4.35 7.96 1.77
N THR A 94 -3.97 8.88 0.90
CA THR A 94 -3.40 10.18 1.28
C THR A 94 -4.15 11.30 0.57
N LEU A 95 -4.60 12.27 1.35
CA LEU A 95 -5.12 13.55 0.90
C LEU A 95 -4.08 14.62 1.27
N PRO A 96 -3.23 15.08 0.33
CA PRO A 96 -2.16 16.03 0.60
C PRO A 96 -2.68 17.47 0.63
N GLU A 97 -3.54 17.78 1.60
CA GLU A 97 -4.12 19.11 1.79
C GLU A 97 -3.62 19.75 3.10
N PRO A 98 -3.53 21.09 3.16
CA PRO A 98 -3.32 21.79 4.42
C PRO A 98 -4.46 21.49 5.39
N THR A 99 -4.16 20.85 6.53
CA THR A 99 -5.17 20.44 7.52
C THR A 99 -5.55 21.55 8.50
N GLY A 100 -4.78 22.64 8.55
CA GLY A 100 -4.95 23.71 9.53
C GLY A 100 -4.61 23.31 10.97
N LEU A 101 -4.06 22.10 11.19
CA LEU A 101 -3.61 21.63 12.49
C LEU A 101 -2.22 22.18 12.82
N ALA A 102 -2.02 22.55 14.08
CA ALA A 102 -0.74 23.07 14.57
C ALA A 102 0.25 21.96 14.99
N ALA A 103 -0.17 20.69 14.88
CA ALA A 103 0.54 19.52 15.37
C ALA A 103 0.27 18.31 14.47
N THR A 104 1.19 17.36 14.45
CA THR A 104 0.97 16.05 13.81
C THR A 104 0.03 15.24 14.68
N PHE A 105 -0.98 14.62 14.06
CA PHE A 105 -1.95 13.80 14.77
C PHE A 105 -2.18 12.49 14.05
N ASP A 106 -2.06 11.38 14.78
CA ASP A 106 -2.41 10.05 14.27
C ASP A 106 -3.50 9.42 15.17
N LEU A 107 -4.52 8.85 14.51
CA LEU A 107 -5.51 7.96 15.12
C LEU A 107 -5.26 6.56 14.57
N MET A 108 -5.05 5.60 15.47
CA MET A 108 -4.89 4.20 15.08
C MET A 108 -5.91 3.32 15.82
N MET A 109 -6.61 2.48 15.06
CA MET A 109 -7.53 1.49 15.58
C MET A 109 -6.79 0.19 15.89
N ARG A 110 -6.92 -0.34 17.11
CA ARG A 110 -6.29 -1.59 17.57
C ARG A 110 -4.77 -1.61 17.26
N PRO A 111 -3.97 -0.63 17.71
CA PRO A 111 -2.53 -0.70 17.55
C PRO A 111 -1.99 -1.98 18.20
N ALA A 112 -1.33 -2.83 17.42
CA ALA A 112 -0.79 -4.11 17.89
C ALA A 112 0.52 -4.42 17.17
N GLY A 113 1.58 -4.65 17.95
CA GLY A 113 2.92 -4.88 17.42
C GLY A 113 3.54 -3.63 16.77
N PRO A 114 4.70 -3.80 16.10
CA PRO A 114 5.40 -2.69 15.44
C PRO A 114 4.58 -2.10 14.29
N THR A 115 4.43 -0.77 14.25
CA THR A 115 3.68 -0.07 13.18
C THR A 115 4.62 0.55 12.14
N THR A 116 5.53 -0.26 11.59
CA THR A 116 6.63 0.22 10.70
C THR A 116 6.18 0.94 9.42
N PHE A 117 4.89 0.87 9.08
CA PHE A 117 4.27 1.54 7.93
C PHE A 117 3.64 2.90 8.28
N SER A 118 3.66 3.31 9.55
CA SER A 118 3.04 4.52 10.07
C SER A 118 4.03 5.35 10.89
N ASN A 119 3.76 6.65 11.06
CA ASN A 119 4.51 7.53 11.95
C ASN A 119 4.11 7.36 13.43
N PHE A 120 3.06 6.58 13.71
CA PHE A 120 2.39 6.47 14.99
C PHE A 120 3.32 6.17 16.18
N ASP A 121 4.34 5.33 15.98
CA ASP A 121 5.30 4.96 17.03
C ASP A 121 6.32 6.06 17.36
N PHE A 122 6.45 7.09 16.51
CA PHE A 122 7.36 8.22 16.73
C PHE A 122 6.68 9.41 17.44
N LEU A 123 5.34 9.42 17.51
CA LEU A 123 4.58 10.45 18.21
C LEU A 123 4.61 10.20 19.73
N GLN A 124 5.19 11.13 20.48
CA GLN A 124 5.51 10.93 21.90
C GLN A 124 4.31 11.09 22.84
N GLN A 125 3.31 11.87 22.44
CA GLN A 125 2.19 12.22 23.31
C GLN A 125 1.00 11.32 23.00
N THR A 126 0.64 10.45 23.94
CA THR A 126 -0.64 9.73 23.86
C THR A 126 -1.74 10.59 24.47
N LEU A 127 -2.76 10.90 23.67
CA LEU A 127 -3.85 11.78 24.07
C LEU A 127 -4.97 10.99 24.74
N ALA A 128 -5.72 11.66 25.64
CA ALA A 128 -6.92 11.08 26.21
C ALA A 128 -7.96 10.83 25.11
N THR A 129 -8.60 9.67 25.13
CA THR A 129 -9.64 9.31 24.17
C THR A 129 -10.93 10.06 24.51
N PRO A 130 -11.50 10.86 23.60
CA PRO A 130 -12.73 11.60 23.85
C PRO A 130 -13.94 10.67 24.08
N PRO A 131 -14.98 11.14 24.80
CA PRO A 131 -16.23 10.39 24.90
C PRO A 131 -16.82 10.05 23.53
N GLY A 132 -17.22 8.79 23.32
CA GLY A 132 -17.81 8.32 22.06
C GLY A 132 -16.80 7.85 21.01
N PHE A 133 -15.51 7.83 21.31
CA PHE A 133 -14.52 7.17 20.46
C PHE A 133 -14.49 5.66 20.72
N PRO A 134 -14.16 4.83 19.70
CA PRO A 134 -14.00 3.40 19.89
C PRO A 134 -12.97 3.07 20.97
N PRO A 135 -13.22 2.09 21.86
CA PRO A 135 -12.32 1.77 22.98
C PRO A 135 -10.94 1.28 22.52
N GLU A 136 -10.85 0.74 21.31
CA GLU A 136 -9.59 0.32 20.68
C GLU A 136 -8.81 1.44 19.97
N ALA A 137 -9.39 2.65 19.88
CA ALA A 137 -8.73 3.77 19.22
C ALA A 137 -7.66 4.35 20.15
N VAL A 138 -6.46 4.57 19.61
CA VAL A 138 -5.39 5.26 20.30
C VAL A 138 -5.01 6.49 19.50
N LEU A 139 -4.93 7.61 20.20
CA LEU A 139 -4.65 8.93 19.65
C LEU A 139 -3.23 9.33 20.06
N ARG A 140 -2.41 9.76 19.10
CA ARG A 140 -1.07 10.28 19.35
C ARG A 140 -0.79 11.60 18.64
N SER A 141 0.08 12.41 19.25
CA SER A 141 0.51 13.70 18.74
C SER A 141 1.98 13.98 19.09
N ASP A 142 2.59 14.92 18.37
CA ASP A 142 3.91 15.48 18.69
C ASP A 142 3.85 16.62 19.73
N VAL A 143 2.68 17.26 19.91
CA VAL A 143 2.46 18.35 20.88
C VAL A 143 1.43 17.95 21.92
N ALA A 144 1.78 18.09 23.19
CA ALA A 144 0.88 17.79 24.30
C ALA A 144 -0.32 18.76 24.29
N GLY A 145 -1.54 18.22 24.39
CA GLY A 145 -2.78 19.02 24.44
C GLY A 145 -3.27 19.53 23.09
N ALA A 146 -2.54 19.33 21.99
CA ALA A 146 -3.01 19.60 20.63
C ALA A 146 -3.94 18.47 20.16
N VAL A 147 -5.13 18.41 20.75
CA VAL A 147 -6.16 17.44 20.37
C VAL A 147 -6.80 17.91 19.06
N PRO A 148 -6.87 17.06 18.02
CA PRO A 148 -7.61 17.43 16.82
C PRO A 148 -9.08 17.65 17.19
N PRO A 149 -9.83 18.43 16.40
CA PRO A 149 -11.27 18.57 16.61
C PRO A 149 -11.93 17.20 16.51
N VAL A 150 -12.29 16.65 17.67
CA VAL A 150 -12.93 15.34 17.88
C VAL A 150 -14.16 15.17 16.97
N ASP A 151 -14.90 16.26 16.78
CA ASP A 151 -16.08 16.33 15.93
C ASP A 151 -15.79 16.16 14.43
N ALA A 152 -14.56 16.41 13.98
CA ALA A 152 -14.20 16.23 12.56
C ALA A 152 -14.06 14.75 12.18
N VAL A 153 -13.61 13.91 13.12
CA VAL A 153 -13.33 12.49 12.85
C VAL A 153 -14.48 11.59 13.32
N ARG A 154 -15.19 11.98 14.39
CA ARG A 154 -16.30 11.20 14.97
C ARG A 154 -17.35 10.71 13.96
N PRO A 155 -17.84 11.51 12.99
CA PRO A 155 -18.87 11.07 12.06
C PRO A 155 -18.42 9.92 11.12
N LEU A 156 -17.11 9.72 10.98
CA LEU A 156 -16.51 8.74 10.08
C LEU A 156 -16.12 7.44 10.79
N LEU A 157 -16.19 7.41 12.12
CA LEU A 157 -15.86 6.23 12.91
C LEU A 157 -17.06 5.29 12.94
N PRO A 158 -16.86 3.97 12.81
CA PRO A 158 -17.90 3.00 13.09
C PRO A 158 -18.20 3.06 14.59
N ILE A 159 -19.33 3.67 14.93
CA ILE A 159 -19.88 3.75 16.30
C ILE A 159 -20.89 2.62 16.51
#